data_AF-A0A9D8DA35-F1
#
_entry.id   AF-A0A9D8DA35-F1
#
_cell.length_a   1.000
_cell.length_b   1.000
_cell.length_c   1.000
_cell.angle_alpha   90.00
_cell.angle_beta   90.00
_cell.angle_gamma   90.00
#
_symmetry.space_group_name_H-M   'P 1'
#
loop_
_entity.id
_entity.type
_entity.pdbx_description
1 polymer ?
#
loop_
_entity_poly.entity_id
_entity_poly.type
_entity_poly.pdbx_seq_one_letter_code
_entity_poly.pdbx_strand_id
1 'polypeptide(L)'
;MGTITARPGGGAQDLQELVNGLTAAWALIPPPAPGTAEEVGVSDALRLQIRAVWAAAGRTGQEVAGSMLAARIDGGTWVMADMGPAGTPEWWLFRAVDATTWRAESIVGFPAGCPSIPVALREVWGFASECVAGDPGAPLPGSVPAGELPEPVRGVGMWIWYTGRAESSLQGIIDRARTYGVRTVHIKSGDGTSYWSQFDRAVGPLKAAGLRVCAWQYVRGRKPVAEAAVAARAVRAGADCFLVDAEIEFERLPQRYLRATRYMRALRARVGTAYPIGLTTFPYVDVHGPFPYTAFLNGPDAAQFTMPQVYWKAFRVSSAAAVERTMRWNRIYAKPIALLGSTYMRESASAIRQFRCASQAAGVGGESWWEWRDTRPGQWPWLASPLTCQAPLAKPTATRYPVMGMRARGDAVRRLQQLLRAQGISLPVDGLFGAGTRDALATYRAQRGLAGGPGTDDAVWADLIQRSGSLMTSRLR
;
A
#
# COMPACT_ATOMS: atom_id res chain seq x y z
N MET A 1 -36.01 19.45 26.23
CA MET A 1 -37.48 19.53 26.39
C MET A 1 -37.89 20.98 26.22
N GLY A 2 -38.92 21.24 25.41
CA GLY A 2 -39.57 22.54 25.27
C GLY A 2 -40.32 22.65 23.94
N THR A 3 -41.59 23.06 23.98
CA THR A 3 -42.41 23.36 22.79
C THR A 3 -42.55 24.87 22.69
N ILE A 4 -42.21 25.46 21.55
CA ILE A 4 -42.42 26.89 21.28
C ILE A 4 -43.74 27.03 20.52
N THR A 5 -44.69 27.79 21.07
CA THR A 5 -45.96 28.09 20.40
C THR A 5 -45.91 29.54 19.90
N ALA A 6 -45.98 29.73 18.59
CA ALA A 6 -46.14 31.05 17.98
C ALA A 6 -47.63 31.30 17.66
N ARG A 7 -48.13 32.52 17.91
CA ARG A 7 -49.48 32.93 17.50
C ARG A 7 -49.51 33.25 15.99
N PRO A 8 -50.60 32.95 15.27
CA PRO A 8 -50.70 33.29 13.85
C PRO A 8 -50.59 34.82 13.65
N GLY A 9 -49.61 35.25 12.85
CA GLY A 9 -49.40 36.66 12.46
C GLY A 9 -48.22 37.39 13.13
N GLY A 10 -47.47 36.77 14.03
CA GLY A 10 -46.22 37.34 14.57
C GLY A 10 -45.00 37.00 13.72
N GLY A 11 -44.12 37.97 13.45
CA GLY A 11 -42.86 37.75 12.72
C GLY A 11 -41.93 36.75 13.43
N ALA A 12 -41.12 36.03 12.65
CA ALA A 12 -40.22 34.98 13.15
C ALA A 12 -39.21 35.52 14.17
N GLN A 13 -39.08 34.87 15.33
CA GLN A 13 -38.06 35.21 16.33
C GLN A 13 -36.70 34.61 15.94
N ASP A 14 -35.65 35.42 16.10
CA ASP A 14 -34.26 35.00 15.91
C ASP A 14 -33.80 34.15 17.10
N LEU A 15 -33.36 32.93 16.82
CA LEU A 15 -32.95 31.92 17.81
C LEU A 15 -31.43 31.74 17.87
N GLN A 16 -30.63 32.61 17.23
CA GLN A 16 -29.17 32.49 17.22
C GLN A 16 -28.51 32.61 18.60
N GLU A 17 -29.14 33.24 19.60
CA GLU A 17 -28.55 33.38 20.94
C GLU A 17 -28.65 32.11 21.81
N LEU A 18 -29.52 31.13 21.48
CA LEU A 18 -29.62 29.88 22.24
C LEU A 18 -28.54 28.84 21.87
N VAL A 19 -27.79 29.06 20.78
CA VAL A 19 -26.84 28.07 20.23
C VAL A 19 -25.39 28.31 20.68
N ASN A 20 -25.05 29.49 21.20
CA ASN A 20 -23.65 29.89 21.36
C ASN A 20 -23.08 29.88 22.79
N GLY A 21 -23.78 29.32 23.77
CA GLY A 21 -23.28 29.23 25.15
C GLY A 21 -23.21 27.81 25.66
N LEU A 22 -22.02 27.19 25.65
CA LEU A 22 -21.40 26.48 26.80
C LEU A 22 -20.34 25.45 26.34
N THR A 23 -19.08 25.82 26.53
CA THR A 23 -17.91 24.93 26.52
C THR A 23 -17.53 24.48 27.94
N ALA A 24 -17.11 23.21 28.04
CA ALA A 24 -16.18 22.58 29.00
C ALA A 24 -16.65 22.13 30.42
N ALA A 25 -16.67 20.79 30.63
CA ALA A 25 -16.11 20.07 31.79
C ALA A 25 -16.17 18.52 31.57
N TRP A 26 -15.17 17.78 32.06
CA TRP A 26 -15.05 16.31 31.93
C TRP A 26 -15.96 15.51 32.87
N ALA A 27 -16.35 14.32 32.37
CA ALA A 27 -16.77 13.09 33.07
C ALA A 27 -18.15 13.03 33.73
N LEU A 28 -19.11 12.44 33.00
CA LEU A 28 -19.97 11.31 33.38
C LEU A 28 -20.42 10.67 32.06
N ILE A 29 -20.25 9.36 31.88
CA ILE A 29 -20.50 8.65 30.62
C ILE A 29 -21.96 8.88 30.18
N PRO A 30 -22.23 9.59 29.07
CA PRO A 30 -23.55 9.61 28.44
C PRO A 30 -23.66 8.40 27.48
N PRO A 31 -24.89 7.94 27.16
CA PRO A 31 -25.07 6.86 26.19
C PRO A 31 -24.40 7.19 24.84
N PRO A 32 -23.95 6.20 24.06
CA PRO A 32 -23.35 6.46 22.76
C PRO A 32 -24.34 7.23 21.86
N ALA A 33 -23.84 8.26 21.18
CA ALA A 33 -24.64 9.05 20.25
C ALA A 33 -25.22 8.15 19.13
N PRO A 34 -26.43 8.43 18.62
CA PRO A 34 -27.00 7.70 17.48
C PRO A 34 -26.08 7.85 16.26
N GLY A 35 -25.82 6.74 15.55
CA GLY A 35 -25.07 6.74 14.28
C GLY A 35 -23.66 6.13 14.26
N THR A 36 -23.15 5.47 15.32
CA THR A 36 -21.87 4.76 15.20
C THR A 36 -22.04 3.42 14.49
N ALA A 37 -21.49 3.30 13.29
CA ALA A 37 -21.50 2.08 12.52
C ALA A 37 -20.38 1.12 12.97
N GLU A 38 -20.70 -0.17 13.15
CA GLU A 38 -19.74 -1.21 13.55
C GLU A 38 -19.59 -2.25 12.43
N GLU A 39 -18.35 -2.57 12.02
CA GLU A 39 -18.12 -3.59 10.99
C GLU A 39 -18.47 -4.98 11.53
N VAL A 40 -19.23 -5.76 10.75
CA VAL A 40 -19.66 -7.12 11.10
C VAL A 40 -18.98 -8.12 10.16
N GLY A 41 -18.53 -9.25 10.70
CA GLY A 41 -17.91 -10.31 9.89
C GLY A 41 -18.89 -10.93 8.90
N VAL A 42 -18.43 -11.19 7.67
CA VAL A 42 -19.24 -11.84 6.62
C VAL A 42 -19.09 -13.37 6.69
N SER A 43 -20.11 -14.04 7.25
CA SER A 43 -20.21 -15.50 7.34
C SER A 43 -20.77 -16.14 6.06
N ASP A 44 -20.58 -17.45 5.90
CA ASP A 44 -21.17 -18.17 4.75
C ASP A 44 -22.70 -18.21 4.80
N ALA A 45 -23.28 -18.25 6.01
CA ALA A 45 -24.71 -18.11 6.20
C ALA A 45 -25.24 -16.76 5.68
N LEU A 46 -24.52 -15.66 5.98
CA LEU A 46 -24.88 -14.33 5.49
C LEU A 46 -24.82 -14.26 3.96
N ARG A 47 -23.78 -14.86 3.35
CA ARG A 47 -23.67 -14.94 1.88
C ARG A 47 -24.86 -15.68 1.25
N LEU A 48 -25.25 -16.81 1.83
CA LEU A 48 -26.39 -17.60 1.35
C LEU A 48 -27.70 -16.82 1.45
N GLN A 49 -27.92 -16.07 2.55
CA GLN A 49 -29.10 -15.24 2.72
C GLN A 49 -29.21 -14.14 1.66
N ILE A 50 -28.13 -13.40 1.41
CA ILE A 50 -28.11 -12.32 0.39
C ILE A 50 -28.36 -12.89 -1.02
N ARG A 51 -27.78 -14.05 -1.33
CA ARG A 51 -28.02 -14.75 -2.62
C ARG A 51 -29.47 -15.18 -2.77
N ALA A 52 -30.10 -15.70 -1.71
CA ALA A 52 -31.49 -16.11 -1.75
C ALA A 52 -32.42 -14.94 -2.06
N VAL A 53 -32.17 -13.77 -1.45
CA VAL A 53 -32.93 -12.54 -1.72
C VAL A 53 -32.75 -12.05 -3.16
N TRP A 54 -31.52 -12.13 -3.68
CA TRP A 54 -31.23 -11.77 -5.07
C TRP A 54 -31.92 -12.67 -6.09
N ALA A 55 -31.87 -13.99 -5.86
CA ALA A 55 -32.53 -14.97 -6.72
C ALA A 55 -34.07 -14.82 -6.68
N ALA A 56 -34.65 -14.56 -5.51
CA ALA A 56 -36.09 -14.32 -5.35
C ALA A 56 -36.58 -13.08 -6.13
N ALA A 57 -35.71 -12.10 -6.38
CA ALA A 57 -36.01 -10.95 -7.22
C ALA A 57 -35.93 -11.24 -8.75
N GLY A 58 -35.76 -12.52 -9.14
CA GLY A 58 -35.64 -12.93 -10.54
C GLY A 58 -34.31 -12.53 -11.19
N ARG A 59 -33.30 -12.20 -10.39
CA ARG A 59 -31.99 -11.74 -10.88
C ARG A 59 -30.96 -12.85 -10.81
N THR A 60 -30.11 -12.91 -11.84
CA THR A 60 -29.00 -13.86 -11.95
C THR A 60 -27.68 -13.12 -11.88
N GLY A 61 -26.84 -13.44 -10.90
CA GLY A 61 -25.52 -12.85 -10.69
C GLY A 61 -24.70 -13.70 -9.73
N GLN A 62 -23.37 -13.66 -9.82
CA GLN A 62 -22.49 -14.48 -8.99
C GLN A 62 -21.62 -13.57 -8.13
N GLU A 63 -21.81 -13.61 -6.81
CA GLU A 63 -20.92 -12.93 -5.87
C GLU A 63 -19.50 -13.48 -6.04
N VAL A 64 -18.55 -12.59 -6.34
CA VAL A 64 -17.12 -12.92 -6.31
C VAL A 64 -16.70 -13.08 -4.85
N ALA A 65 -16.07 -14.20 -4.51
CA ALA A 65 -15.63 -14.48 -3.15
C ALA A 65 -14.72 -13.35 -2.62
N GLY A 66 -15.23 -12.56 -1.67
CA GLY A 66 -14.53 -11.41 -1.09
C GLY A 66 -15.15 -10.04 -1.41
N SER A 67 -16.20 -9.97 -2.23
CA SER A 67 -16.90 -8.75 -2.63
C SER A 67 -18.13 -8.45 -1.77
N MET A 68 -18.03 -8.65 -0.45
CA MET A 68 -19.12 -8.36 0.47
C MET A 68 -18.58 -7.68 1.73
N LEU A 69 -19.19 -6.55 2.11
CA LEU A 69 -18.94 -5.81 3.33
C LEU A 69 -20.22 -5.80 4.16
N ALA A 70 -20.09 -5.93 5.48
CA ALA A 70 -21.24 -5.85 6.39
C ALA A 70 -20.94 -4.92 7.56
N ALA A 71 -21.95 -4.18 8.01
CA ALA A 71 -21.86 -3.32 9.18
C ALA A 71 -23.22 -3.17 9.86
N ARG A 72 -23.24 -2.79 11.13
CA ARG A 72 -24.45 -2.48 11.89
C ARG A 72 -24.53 -0.97 12.13
N ILE A 73 -25.68 -0.37 11.86
CA ILE A 73 -26.02 1.02 12.17
C ILE A 73 -27.31 1.01 12.97
N ASP A 74 -27.30 1.61 14.16
CA ASP A 74 -28.50 1.80 15.00
C ASP A 74 -29.34 0.52 15.16
N GLY A 75 -28.66 -0.61 15.38
CA GLY A 75 -29.28 -1.93 15.54
C GLY A 75 -29.62 -2.69 14.24
N GLY A 76 -29.64 -2.01 13.08
CA GLY A 76 -29.88 -2.62 11.78
C GLY A 76 -28.59 -3.06 11.07
N THR A 77 -28.56 -4.25 10.49
CA THR A 77 -27.42 -4.73 9.71
C THR A 77 -27.57 -4.37 8.24
N TRP A 78 -26.47 -3.90 7.64
CA TRP A 78 -26.35 -3.50 6.25
C TRP A 78 -25.27 -4.34 5.59
N VAL A 79 -25.49 -4.67 4.31
CA VAL A 79 -24.53 -5.38 3.47
C VAL A 79 -24.38 -4.66 2.15
N MET A 80 -23.13 -4.45 1.72
CA MET A 80 -22.84 -4.06 0.34
C MET A 80 -22.16 -5.23 -0.35
N ALA A 81 -22.74 -5.70 -1.46
CA ALA A 81 -22.26 -6.87 -2.17
C ALA A 81 -22.22 -6.62 -3.68
N ASP A 82 -21.21 -7.18 -4.35
CA ASP A 82 -21.16 -7.25 -5.81
C ASP A 82 -22.06 -8.39 -6.29
N MET A 83 -23.11 -8.03 -7.03
CA MET A 83 -24.13 -8.93 -7.56
C MET A 83 -24.11 -9.00 -9.08
N GLY A 84 -23.09 -8.41 -9.71
CA GLY A 84 -22.91 -8.43 -11.15
C GLY A 84 -22.50 -9.80 -11.69
N PRO A 85 -22.60 -10.01 -13.01
CA PRO A 85 -21.95 -11.14 -13.65
C PRO A 85 -20.42 -11.00 -13.59
N ALA A 86 -19.71 -12.13 -13.69
CA ALA A 86 -18.25 -12.14 -13.64
C ALA A 86 -17.64 -11.19 -14.68
N GLY A 87 -16.83 -10.23 -14.22
CA GLY A 87 -16.18 -9.23 -15.09
C GLY A 87 -16.97 -7.93 -15.27
N THR A 88 -18.20 -7.84 -14.77
CA THR A 88 -19.02 -6.61 -14.80
C THR A 88 -19.63 -6.37 -13.42
N PRO A 89 -18.88 -5.76 -12.48
CA PRO A 89 -19.35 -5.63 -11.10
C PRO A 89 -20.59 -4.73 -11.03
N GLU A 90 -21.60 -5.18 -10.29
CA GLU A 90 -22.84 -4.45 -10.03
C GLU A 90 -23.09 -4.45 -8.52
N TRP A 91 -22.68 -3.38 -7.85
CA TRP A 91 -22.77 -3.28 -6.40
C TRP A 91 -24.19 -2.97 -5.95
N TRP A 92 -24.66 -3.71 -4.95
CA TRP A 92 -25.97 -3.53 -4.33
C TRP A 92 -25.86 -3.35 -2.84
N LEU A 93 -26.72 -2.47 -2.32
CA LEU A 93 -26.91 -2.27 -0.89
C LEU A 93 -28.12 -3.06 -0.43
N PHE A 94 -27.92 -3.81 0.65
CA PHE A 94 -28.94 -4.62 1.32
C PHE A 94 -29.07 -4.18 2.77
N ARG A 95 -30.29 -4.27 3.29
CA ARG A 95 -30.61 -4.02 4.70
C ARG A 95 -31.35 -5.20 5.30
N ALA A 96 -30.96 -5.60 6.50
CA ALA A 96 -31.67 -6.62 7.25
C ALA A 96 -33.05 -6.12 7.67
N VAL A 97 -34.08 -6.93 7.41
CA VAL A 97 -35.43 -6.75 7.94
C VAL A 97 -35.55 -7.42 9.30
N ASP A 98 -34.97 -8.62 9.42
CA ASP A 98 -34.81 -9.38 10.66
C ASP A 98 -33.50 -10.21 10.63
N ALA A 99 -33.33 -11.18 11.52
CA ALA A 99 -32.12 -12.00 11.62
C ALA A 99 -31.80 -12.85 10.37
N THR A 100 -32.79 -13.09 9.51
CA THR A 100 -32.69 -13.98 8.35
C THR A 100 -33.22 -13.38 7.05
N THR A 101 -34.03 -12.34 7.12
CA THR A 101 -34.68 -11.70 5.98
C THR A 101 -33.96 -10.40 5.61
N TRP A 102 -33.72 -10.21 4.31
CA TRP A 102 -33.03 -9.04 3.78
C TRP A 102 -33.85 -8.35 2.69
N ARG A 103 -33.66 -7.04 2.56
CA ARG A 103 -34.21 -6.22 1.48
C ARG A 103 -33.08 -5.66 0.64
N ALA A 104 -33.19 -5.78 -0.69
CA ALA A 104 -32.35 -5.04 -1.62
C ALA A 104 -32.85 -3.59 -1.69
N GLU A 105 -32.00 -2.64 -1.33
CA GLU A 105 -32.36 -1.22 -1.27
C GLU A 105 -32.14 -0.54 -2.62
N SER A 106 -30.89 -0.56 -3.10
CA SER A 106 -30.52 0.13 -4.34
C SER A 106 -29.24 -0.43 -4.94
N ILE A 107 -29.07 -0.18 -6.25
CA ILE A 107 -27.76 -0.21 -6.87
C ILE A 107 -26.88 0.88 -6.23
N VAL A 108 -25.61 0.57 -6.01
CA VAL A 108 -24.62 1.51 -5.48
C VAL A 108 -23.86 2.10 -6.66
N GLY A 109 -24.17 3.35 -6.98
CA GLY A 109 -23.39 4.12 -7.94
C GLY A 109 -22.07 4.58 -7.32
N PHE A 110 -21.05 4.77 -8.16
CA PHE A 110 -19.76 5.33 -7.77
C PHE A 110 -19.46 6.66 -8.50
N PRO A 111 -20.33 7.68 -8.39
CA PRO A 111 -20.04 8.99 -8.99
C PRO A 111 -18.74 9.54 -8.40
N ALA A 112 -17.79 9.88 -9.26
CA ALA A 112 -16.44 10.32 -8.88
C ALA A 112 -15.71 9.36 -7.91
N GLY A 113 -16.06 8.06 -7.91
CA GLY A 113 -15.42 7.03 -7.09
C GLY A 113 -15.95 6.88 -5.66
N CYS A 114 -16.96 7.66 -5.24
CA CYS A 114 -17.60 7.49 -3.92
C CYS A 114 -18.87 6.64 -4.04
N PRO A 115 -19.07 5.60 -3.20
CA PRO A 115 -20.32 4.85 -3.20
C PRO A 115 -21.49 5.70 -2.70
N SER A 116 -22.63 5.64 -3.41
CA SER A 116 -23.89 6.29 -3.02
C SER A 116 -24.59 5.55 -1.86
N ILE A 117 -23.96 5.51 -0.69
CA ILE A 117 -24.44 4.81 0.51
C ILE A 117 -24.47 5.76 1.73
N PRO A 118 -25.20 5.42 2.81
CA PRO A 118 -25.19 6.18 4.07
C PRO A 118 -23.77 6.52 4.57
N VAL A 119 -23.59 7.73 5.12
CA VAL A 119 -22.28 8.23 5.59
C VAL A 119 -21.65 7.31 6.63
N ALA A 120 -22.43 6.79 7.58
CA ALA A 120 -21.88 5.91 8.60
C ALA A 120 -21.38 4.56 8.01
N LEU A 121 -22.00 4.07 6.92
CA LEU A 121 -21.49 2.92 6.16
C LEU A 121 -20.23 3.28 5.38
N ARG A 122 -20.14 4.50 4.85
CA ARG A 122 -18.92 5.00 4.23
C ARG A 122 -17.79 4.98 5.24
N GLU A 123 -17.98 5.58 6.40
CA GLU A 123 -16.97 5.68 7.44
C GLU A 123 -16.49 4.32 7.95
N VAL A 124 -17.41 3.39 8.25
CA VAL A 124 -17.06 2.07 8.79
C VAL A 124 -16.37 1.19 7.75
N TRP A 125 -16.78 1.25 6.48
CA TRP A 125 -16.14 0.51 5.39
C TRP A 125 -14.95 1.24 4.78
N GLY A 126 -14.67 2.47 5.23
CA GLY A 126 -13.49 3.21 4.86
C GLY A 126 -13.61 4.07 3.61
N PHE A 127 -14.81 4.35 3.13
CA PHE A 127 -15.04 5.40 2.14
C PHE A 127 -14.99 6.78 2.82
N ALA A 128 -14.59 7.84 2.09
CA ALA A 128 -14.43 9.16 2.68
C ALA A 128 -15.77 9.70 3.24
N SER A 129 -15.73 10.26 4.45
CA SER A 129 -16.90 10.87 5.14
C SER A 129 -17.41 12.12 4.42
N GLU A 130 -16.53 12.85 3.73
CA GLU A 130 -16.79 14.17 3.15
C GLU A 130 -17.21 14.14 1.66
N CYS A 131 -17.64 13.00 1.10
CA CYS A 131 -18.19 13.01 -0.26
C CYS A 131 -19.53 13.79 -0.27
N VAL A 132 -19.52 15.03 -0.77
CA VAL A 132 -20.71 15.84 -1.08
C VAL A 132 -21.16 15.54 -2.51
N ALA A 133 -22.47 15.38 -2.73
CA ALA A 133 -23.02 15.22 -4.07
C ALA A 133 -22.74 16.48 -4.91
N GLY A 134 -22.05 16.33 -6.04
CA GLY A 134 -21.73 17.43 -6.96
C GLY A 134 -20.39 18.13 -6.74
N ASP A 135 -19.54 17.67 -5.82
CA ASP A 135 -18.15 18.12 -5.75
C ASP A 135 -17.37 17.46 -6.91
N PRO A 136 -16.76 18.21 -7.85
CA PRO A 136 -15.91 17.65 -8.88
C PRO A 136 -14.63 17.16 -8.19
N GLY A 137 -14.72 15.96 -7.61
CA GLY A 137 -13.65 15.32 -6.88
C GLY A 137 -12.35 15.52 -7.63
N ALA A 138 -11.44 16.29 -7.02
CA ALA A 138 -10.14 16.49 -7.61
C ALA A 138 -9.57 15.08 -7.88
N PRO A 139 -9.19 14.76 -9.12
CA PRO A 139 -8.61 13.46 -9.43
C PRO A 139 -7.45 13.21 -8.47
N LEU A 140 -7.41 12.04 -7.82
CA LEU A 140 -6.22 11.63 -7.09
C LEU A 140 -5.04 11.72 -8.08
N PRO A 141 -3.94 12.43 -7.74
CA PRO A 141 -2.82 12.58 -8.66
C PRO A 141 -2.27 11.23 -9.11
N GLY A 142 -2.12 11.06 -10.44
CA GLY A 142 -1.29 10.03 -11.05
C GLY A 142 -1.90 8.64 -11.10
N SER A 143 -2.73 8.36 -12.10
CA SER A 143 -2.92 6.98 -12.58
C SER A 143 -1.65 6.53 -13.31
N VAL A 144 -0.92 5.56 -12.76
CA VAL A 144 0.32 5.04 -13.38
C VAL A 144 0.03 3.73 -14.11
N PRO A 145 0.52 3.54 -15.36
CA PRO A 145 0.51 2.24 -16.03
C PRO A 145 1.15 1.15 -15.16
N ALA A 146 0.54 -0.03 -15.12
CA ALA A 146 1.09 -1.15 -14.37
C ALA A 146 2.50 -1.51 -14.88
N GLY A 147 3.46 -1.64 -13.98
CA GLY A 147 4.80 -2.15 -14.30
C GLY A 147 5.88 -1.09 -14.49
N GLU A 148 5.56 0.20 -14.40
CA GLU A 148 6.57 1.28 -14.38
C GLU A 148 6.79 1.85 -12.98
N LEU A 149 8.00 2.34 -12.73
CA LEU A 149 8.30 3.09 -11.51
C LEU A 149 7.53 4.42 -11.55
N PRO A 150 6.71 4.76 -10.54
CA PRO A 150 5.93 6.00 -10.55
C PRO A 150 6.80 7.25 -10.61
N GLU A 151 6.34 8.29 -11.33
CA GLU A 151 7.07 9.55 -11.47
C GLU A 151 7.56 10.10 -10.13
N PRO A 152 6.76 10.13 -9.03
CA PRO A 152 7.19 10.77 -7.78
C PRO A 152 8.43 10.13 -7.13
N VAL A 153 8.78 8.90 -7.49
CA VAL A 153 9.94 8.19 -6.94
C VAL A 153 11.07 7.96 -7.96
N ARG A 154 10.98 8.56 -9.15
CA ARG A 154 12.09 8.61 -10.13
C ARG A 154 13.18 9.61 -9.71
N GLY A 155 14.41 9.44 -10.15
CA GLY A 155 15.49 10.36 -9.78
C GLY A 155 15.81 10.32 -8.28
N VAL A 156 16.25 11.45 -7.70
CA VAL A 156 16.76 11.48 -6.32
C VAL A 156 15.75 12.02 -5.31
N GLY A 157 15.52 11.26 -4.25
CA GLY A 157 14.67 11.65 -3.13
C GLY A 157 15.38 11.70 -1.78
N MET A 158 14.81 12.42 -0.82
CA MET A 158 15.33 12.53 0.55
C MET A 158 14.24 12.20 1.57
N TRP A 159 14.57 11.42 2.59
CA TRP A 159 13.64 11.07 3.64
C TRP A 159 13.75 12.02 4.82
N ILE A 160 12.60 12.46 5.32
CA ILE A 160 12.47 13.36 6.45
C ILE A 160 11.59 12.68 7.51
N TRP A 161 12.18 12.39 8.67
CA TRP A 161 11.42 11.91 9.82
C TRP A 161 10.68 13.08 10.50
N TYR A 162 11.41 14.12 10.90
CA TYR A 162 10.83 15.30 11.55
C TYR A 162 11.19 16.55 10.76
N THR A 163 10.20 17.24 10.18
CA THR A 163 10.45 18.44 9.36
C THR A 163 11.13 19.54 10.17
N GLY A 164 10.70 19.77 11.42
CA GLY A 164 11.32 20.75 12.32
C GLY A 164 12.71 20.36 12.86
N ARG A 165 13.22 19.17 12.54
CA ARG A 165 14.62 18.78 12.80
C ARG A 165 15.46 18.66 11.54
N ALA A 166 14.83 18.65 10.37
CA ALA A 166 15.52 18.60 9.09
C ALA A 166 16.19 19.94 8.79
N GLU A 167 15.46 21.04 8.99
CA GLU A 167 15.92 22.42 8.82
C GLU A 167 15.19 23.35 9.79
N SER A 168 15.65 24.60 9.90
CA SER A 168 14.98 25.64 10.68
C SER A 168 13.63 26.08 10.10
N SER A 169 13.39 25.84 8.80
CA SER A 169 12.15 26.20 8.11
C SER A 169 11.89 25.31 6.89
N LEU A 170 10.66 25.32 6.37
CA LEU A 170 10.33 24.68 5.08
C LEU A 170 11.10 25.31 3.92
N GLN A 171 11.40 26.61 3.98
CA GLN A 171 12.22 27.26 2.96
C GLN A 171 13.64 26.70 2.92
N GLY A 172 14.24 26.41 4.09
CA GLY A 172 15.53 25.74 4.16
C GLY A 172 15.51 24.35 3.50
N ILE A 173 14.41 23.61 3.64
CA ILE A 173 14.22 22.32 2.96
C ILE A 173 14.21 22.54 1.44
N ILE A 174 13.45 23.52 0.96
CA ILE A 174 13.34 23.88 -0.46
C ILE A 174 14.71 24.27 -1.04
N ASP A 175 15.42 25.16 -0.36
CA ASP A 175 16.69 25.72 -0.83
C ASP A 175 17.76 24.62 -0.93
N ARG A 176 17.86 23.77 0.09
CA ARG A 176 18.80 22.65 0.07
C ARG A 176 18.41 21.58 -0.95
N ALA A 177 17.12 21.28 -1.09
CA ALA A 177 16.65 20.33 -2.11
C ALA A 177 17.06 20.80 -3.51
N ARG A 178 16.81 22.07 -3.84
CA ARG A 178 17.20 22.69 -5.11
C ARG A 178 18.71 22.69 -5.30
N THR A 179 19.46 23.11 -4.28
CA THR A 179 20.94 23.18 -4.31
C THR A 179 21.56 21.83 -4.67
N TYR A 180 21.01 20.72 -4.15
CA TYR A 180 21.59 19.40 -4.34
C TYR A 180 20.77 18.47 -5.23
N GLY A 181 19.87 19.01 -6.06
CA GLY A 181 19.13 18.23 -7.05
C GLY A 181 18.19 17.18 -6.46
N VAL A 182 17.72 17.36 -5.22
CA VAL A 182 16.66 16.51 -4.65
C VAL A 182 15.34 16.92 -5.29
N ARG A 183 14.68 15.96 -5.93
CA ARG A 183 13.40 16.17 -6.62
C ARG A 183 12.20 15.81 -5.73
N THR A 184 12.38 14.83 -4.86
CA THR A 184 11.31 14.27 -4.02
C THR A 184 11.68 14.31 -2.55
N VAL A 185 10.76 14.75 -1.70
CA VAL A 185 10.86 14.60 -0.25
C VAL A 185 9.84 13.60 0.27
N HIS A 186 10.31 12.64 1.06
CA HIS A 186 9.49 11.60 1.68
C HIS A 186 9.30 11.96 3.16
N ILE A 187 8.11 12.42 3.53
CA ILE A 187 7.85 13.02 4.85
C ILE A 187 7.02 12.08 5.72
N LYS A 188 7.43 11.89 6.98
CA LYS A 188 6.67 11.05 7.91
C LYS A 188 5.30 11.67 8.17
N SER A 189 4.28 10.91 7.81
CA SER A 189 2.86 11.28 7.95
C SER A 189 2.16 10.51 9.07
N GLY A 190 2.74 9.40 9.55
CA GLY A 190 2.16 8.65 10.66
C GLY A 190 3.07 7.58 11.25
N ASP A 191 2.62 7.05 12.40
CA ASP A 191 3.22 5.92 13.10
C ASP A 191 2.09 5.07 13.71
N GLY A 192 1.91 3.85 13.22
CA GLY A 192 0.75 3.03 13.56
C GLY A 192 -0.55 3.78 13.29
N THR A 193 -1.41 3.90 14.30
CA THR A 193 -2.69 4.62 14.19
C THR A 193 -2.58 6.13 14.46
N SER A 194 -1.37 6.65 14.66
CA SER A 194 -1.15 8.07 14.97
C SER A 194 -0.79 8.84 13.71
N TYR A 195 -1.62 9.81 13.32
CA TYR A 195 -1.33 10.75 12.24
C TYR A 195 -0.45 11.91 12.72
N TRP A 196 0.46 12.37 11.88
CA TRP A 196 1.43 13.41 12.21
C TRP A 196 1.15 14.67 11.39
N SER A 197 0.60 15.70 12.05
CA SER A 197 0.19 16.97 11.42
C SER A 197 1.32 17.78 10.78
N GLN A 198 2.59 17.38 10.98
CA GLN A 198 3.71 17.96 10.23
C GLN A 198 3.56 17.76 8.72
N PHE A 199 2.90 16.68 8.29
CA PHE A 199 2.69 16.42 6.87
C PHE A 199 1.76 17.45 6.25
N ASP A 200 0.61 17.73 6.88
CA ASP A 200 -0.36 18.74 6.45
C ASP A 200 0.31 20.11 6.27
N ARG A 201 1.21 20.49 7.20
CA ARG A 201 1.93 21.77 7.13
C ARG A 201 2.99 21.82 6.02
N ALA A 202 3.53 20.68 5.62
CA ALA A 202 4.68 20.63 4.71
C ALA A 202 4.28 20.40 3.24
N VAL A 203 3.26 19.57 2.99
CA VAL A 203 2.93 19.08 1.65
C VAL A 203 2.61 20.19 0.65
N GLY A 204 1.74 21.14 1.02
CA GLY A 204 1.35 22.26 0.15
C GLY A 204 2.53 23.16 -0.25
N PRO A 205 3.26 23.77 0.71
CA PRO A 205 4.38 24.66 0.41
C PRO A 205 5.50 23.99 -0.39
N LEU A 206 5.85 22.74 -0.10
CA LEU A 206 6.91 22.02 -0.80
C LEU A 206 6.52 21.68 -2.25
N LYS A 207 5.26 21.30 -2.48
CA LYS A 207 4.73 21.09 -3.83
C LYS A 207 4.64 22.39 -4.62
N ALA A 208 4.20 23.48 -4.00
CA ALA A 208 4.18 24.81 -4.62
C ALA A 208 5.58 25.27 -5.06
N ALA A 209 6.63 24.81 -4.37
CA ALA A 209 8.02 25.06 -4.74
C ALA A 209 8.58 24.14 -5.84
N GLY A 210 7.76 23.24 -6.39
CA GLY A 210 8.11 22.33 -7.49
C GLY A 210 8.68 20.97 -7.06
N LEU A 211 8.72 20.67 -5.76
CA LEU A 211 9.14 19.35 -5.27
C LEU A 211 7.99 18.35 -5.38
N ARG A 212 8.33 17.08 -5.60
CA ARG A 212 7.39 15.99 -5.32
C ARG A 212 7.40 15.67 -3.84
N VAL A 213 6.23 15.39 -3.29
CA VAL A 213 6.08 15.09 -1.85
C VAL A 213 5.37 13.77 -1.68
N CYS A 214 6.08 12.79 -1.15
CA CYS A 214 5.50 11.52 -0.77
C CYS A 214 5.32 11.45 0.74
N ALA A 215 4.20 10.87 1.18
CA ALA A 215 3.96 10.54 2.56
C ALA A 215 4.55 9.17 2.88
N TRP A 216 5.08 8.98 4.09
CA TRP A 216 5.37 7.64 4.60
C TRP A 216 4.80 7.42 5.99
N GLN A 217 4.50 6.18 6.32
CA GLN A 217 3.99 5.78 7.64
C GLN A 217 4.71 4.52 8.10
N TYR A 218 5.18 4.55 9.34
CA TYR A 218 5.64 3.34 10.02
C TYR A 218 4.42 2.49 10.40
N VAL A 219 4.21 1.36 9.73
CA VAL A 219 3.07 0.48 9.98
C VAL A 219 3.47 -0.66 10.91
N ARG A 220 2.58 -0.97 11.86
CA ARG A 220 2.81 -1.96 12.92
C ARG A 220 1.96 -3.21 12.75
N GLY A 221 0.96 -3.19 11.86
CA GLY A 221 0.08 -4.32 11.55
C GLY A 221 -0.84 -4.76 12.69
N ARG A 222 -0.87 -4.02 13.82
CA ARG A 222 -1.70 -4.37 14.98
C ARG A 222 -3.15 -3.99 14.75
N LYS A 223 -3.40 -2.86 14.10
CA LYS A 223 -4.72 -2.36 13.73
C LYS A 223 -4.78 -2.04 12.23
N PRO A 224 -4.72 -3.06 11.33
CA PRO A 224 -4.51 -2.87 9.89
C PRO A 224 -5.44 -1.84 9.24
N VAL A 225 -6.75 -1.88 9.53
CA VAL A 225 -7.74 -0.97 8.92
C VAL A 225 -7.57 0.46 9.42
N ALA A 226 -7.31 0.65 10.72
CA ALA A 226 -7.08 1.98 11.30
C ALA A 226 -5.74 2.58 10.84
N GLU A 227 -4.69 1.76 10.74
CA GLU A 227 -3.41 2.17 10.16
C GLU A 227 -3.57 2.60 8.69
N ALA A 228 -4.38 1.88 7.91
CA ALA A 228 -4.69 2.26 6.53
C ALA A 228 -5.50 3.57 6.42
N ALA A 229 -6.32 3.92 7.42
CA ALA A 229 -7.02 5.19 7.46
C ALA A 229 -6.06 6.38 7.66
N VAL A 230 -5.01 6.20 8.47
CA VAL A 230 -3.91 7.18 8.63
C VAL A 230 -3.18 7.39 7.30
N ALA A 231 -2.85 6.30 6.60
CA ALA A 231 -2.24 6.36 5.27
C ALA A 231 -3.09 7.16 4.29
N ALA A 232 -4.38 6.81 4.19
CA ALA A 232 -5.30 7.47 3.27
C ALA A 232 -5.53 8.95 3.61
N ARG A 233 -5.42 9.35 4.88
CA ARG A 233 -5.45 10.77 5.27
C ARG A 233 -4.27 11.54 4.66
N ALA A 234 -3.06 10.98 4.72
CA ALA A 234 -1.89 11.61 4.10
C ALA A 234 -2.03 11.75 2.58
N VAL A 235 -2.64 10.74 1.93
CA VAL A 235 -2.98 10.80 0.51
C VAL A 235 -3.95 11.94 0.21
N ARG A 236 -5.05 12.07 0.96
CA ARG A 236 -6.02 13.16 0.82
C ARG A 236 -5.43 14.55 1.11
N ALA A 237 -4.44 14.63 1.99
CA ALA A 237 -3.70 15.86 2.25
C ALA A 237 -2.83 16.32 1.06
N GLY A 238 -2.73 15.52 -0.01
CA GLY A 238 -2.11 15.91 -1.27
C GLY A 238 -0.76 15.27 -1.56
N ALA A 239 -0.44 14.14 -0.92
CA ALA A 239 0.75 13.36 -1.27
C ALA A 239 0.74 12.92 -2.74
N ASP A 240 1.91 12.97 -3.40
CA ASP A 240 2.10 12.45 -4.76
C ASP A 240 2.29 10.93 -4.77
N CYS A 241 2.79 10.36 -3.67
CA CYS A 241 2.85 8.92 -3.45
C CYS A 241 2.78 8.58 -1.95
N PHE A 242 2.47 7.32 -1.63
CA PHE A 242 2.47 6.82 -0.27
C PHE A 242 3.43 5.65 -0.09
N LEU A 243 4.27 5.70 0.94
CA LEU A 243 5.23 4.64 1.26
C LEU A 243 4.85 3.95 2.57
N VAL A 244 4.61 2.64 2.46
CA VAL A 244 4.34 1.75 3.58
C VAL A 244 5.69 1.33 4.16
N ASP A 245 6.09 1.92 5.27
CA ASP A 245 7.30 1.52 6.00
C ASP A 245 6.95 0.40 6.99
N ALA A 246 7.28 -0.83 6.61
CA ALA A 246 6.93 -2.04 7.35
C ALA A 246 8.18 -2.83 7.73
N GLU A 247 8.40 -3.04 9.02
CA GLU A 247 9.65 -3.63 9.52
C GLU A 247 9.41 -4.87 10.41
N ILE A 248 10.17 -4.97 11.50
CA ILE A 248 10.38 -6.18 12.30
C ILE A 248 9.10 -6.68 12.97
N GLU A 249 8.14 -5.81 13.23
CA GLU A 249 6.82 -6.19 13.73
C GLU A 249 6.20 -7.26 12.82
N PHE A 250 6.25 -7.08 11.50
CA PHE A 250 5.63 -8.02 10.57
C PHE A 250 6.33 -9.37 10.52
N GLU A 251 7.57 -9.51 10.97
CA GLU A 251 8.20 -10.83 11.13
C GLU A 251 7.61 -11.60 12.33
N ARG A 252 7.30 -10.85 13.40
CA ARG A 252 6.91 -11.40 14.70
C ARG A 252 5.40 -11.48 14.89
N LEU A 253 4.61 -10.75 14.10
CA LEU A 253 3.16 -10.71 14.24
C LEU A 253 2.52 -12.08 13.97
N PRO A 254 1.64 -12.55 14.86
CA PRO A 254 0.72 -13.64 14.55
C PRO A 254 -0.14 -13.26 13.34
N GLN A 255 -0.35 -14.22 12.43
CA GLN A 255 -1.15 -14.02 11.22
C GLN A 255 -0.65 -12.85 10.34
N ARG A 256 0.66 -12.54 10.36
CA ARG A 256 1.30 -11.44 9.62
C ARG A 256 0.83 -11.28 8.16
N TYR A 257 0.67 -12.38 7.41
CA TYR A 257 0.18 -12.34 6.03
C TYR A 257 -1.26 -11.82 5.94
N LEU A 258 -2.16 -12.29 6.80
CA LEU A 258 -3.55 -11.82 6.86
C LEU A 258 -3.60 -10.34 7.27
N ARG A 259 -2.77 -9.92 8.23
CA ARG A 259 -2.70 -8.52 8.69
C ARG A 259 -2.20 -7.58 7.60
N ALA A 260 -1.12 -7.95 6.91
CA ALA A 260 -0.61 -7.20 5.75
C ALA A 260 -1.64 -7.12 4.63
N THR A 261 -2.29 -8.24 4.30
CA THR A 261 -3.35 -8.28 3.27
C THR A 261 -4.52 -7.36 3.65
N ARG A 262 -4.98 -7.40 4.91
CA ARG A 262 -6.06 -6.52 5.40
C ARG A 262 -5.67 -5.04 5.34
N TYR A 263 -4.43 -4.71 5.70
CA TYR A 263 -3.91 -3.34 5.60
C TYR A 263 -3.93 -2.86 4.14
N MET A 264 -3.36 -3.64 3.21
CA MET A 264 -3.27 -3.25 1.80
C MET A 264 -4.63 -3.12 1.14
N ARG A 265 -5.55 -4.07 1.40
CA ARG A 265 -6.93 -3.99 0.91
C ARG A 265 -7.65 -2.76 1.45
N ALA A 266 -7.56 -2.50 2.75
CA ALA A 266 -8.18 -1.34 3.37
C ALA A 266 -7.62 -0.03 2.81
N LEU A 267 -6.31 0.04 2.58
CA LEU A 267 -5.67 1.20 1.97
C LEU A 267 -6.13 1.39 0.52
N ARG A 268 -6.13 0.32 -0.28
CA ARG A 268 -6.58 0.36 -1.69
C ARG A 268 -8.03 0.75 -1.86
N ALA A 269 -8.92 0.27 -1.00
CA ALA A 269 -10.31 0.69 -0.99
C ALA A 269 -10.47 2.21 -0.78
N ARG A 270 -9.52 2.86 -0.10
CA ARG A 270 -9.54 4.29 0.20
C ARG A 270 -8.88 5.17 -0.86
N VAL A 271 -7.86 4.65 -1.57
CA VAL A 271 -7.00 5.47 -2.46
C VAL A 271 -6.98 4.98 -3.91
N GLY A 272 -7.67 3.88 -4.20
CA GLY A 272 -7.71 3.28 -5.53
C GLY A 272 -6.47 2.44 -5.87
N THR A 273 -6.63 1.63 -6.92
CA THR A 273 -5.60 0.72 -7.43
C THR A 273 -4.56 1.41 -8.31
N ALA A 274 -4.83 2.63 -8.76
CA ALA A 274 -3.92 3.39 -9.63
C ALA A 274 -2.96 4.31 -8.84
N TYR A 275 -3.33 4.71 -7.62
CA TYR A 275 -2.52 5.63 -6.82
C TYR A 275 -1.16 5.00 -6.43
N PRO A 276 -0.04 5.74 -6.54
CA PRO A 276 1.29 5.21 -6.27
C PRO A 276 1.50 4.82 -4.80
N ILE A 277 1.57 3.52 -4.53
CA ILE A 277 1.97 2.97 -3.23
C ILE A 277 3.24 2.15 -3.37
N GLY A 278 4.23 2.49 -2.55
CA GLY A 278 5.48 1.75 -2.41
C GLY A 278 5.54 0.97 -1.10
N LEU A 279 6.19 -0.19 -1.10
CA LEU A 279 6.61 -0.86 0.12
C LEU A 279 8.06 -0.48 0.43
N THR A 280 8.33 0.00 1.64
CA THR A 280 9.67 0.22 2.17
C THR A 280 9.91 -0.77 3.31
N THR A 281 10.93 -1.62 3.16
CA THR A 281 11.22 -2.70 4.12
C THR A 281 12.65 -3.24 3.91
N PHE A 282 13.00 -4.31 4.61
CA PHE A 282 14.31 -4.94 4.57
C PHE A 282 14.73 -5.38 3.15
N PRO A 283 16.00 -5.15 2.76
CA PRO A 283 16.48 -5.43 1.41
C PRO A 283 16.83 -6.89 1.15
N TYR A 284 17.19 -7.65 2.19
CA TYR A 284 17.65 -9.03 2.08
C TYR A 284 16.53 -10.00 2.47
N VAL A 285 15.70 -10.34 1.49
CA VAL A 285 14.54 -11.23 1.64
C VAL A 285 14.94 -12.60 2.21
N ASP A 286 16.15 -13.06 1.90
CA ASP A 286 16.68 -14.35 2.34
C ASP A 286 16.99 -14.43 3.84
N VAL A 287 17.38 -13.32 4.46
CA VAL A 287 17.56 -13.26 5.93
C VAL A 287 16.30 -12.81 6.65
N HIS A 288 15.41 -12.11 5.95
CA HIS A 288 14.09 -11.67 6.43
C HIS A 288 12.95 -12.59 5.94
N GLY A 289 13.23 -13.89 5.85
CA GLY A 289 12.29 -14.90 5.34
C GLY A 289 10.91 -14.94 6.02
N PRO A 290 10.76 -14.60 7.32
CA PRO A 290 9.44 -14.50 7.95
C PRO A 290 8.59 -13.33 7.46
N PHE A 291 9.19 -12.21 7.02
CA PHE A 291 8.47 -11.01 6.62
C PHE A 291 7.52 -11.31 5.42
N PRO A 292 6.26 -10.85 5.42
CA PRO A 292 5.26 -11.25 4.45
C PRO A 292 5.31 -10.40 3.16
N TYR A 293 6.43 -10.42 2.43
CA TYR A 293 6.59 -9.61 1.20
C TYR A 293 5.48 -9.89 0.18
N THR A 294 5.13 -11.15 -0.06
CA THR A 294 4.04 -11.50 -1.00
C THR A 294 2.69 -10.89 -0.61
N ALA A 295 2.40 -10.64 0.67
CA ALA A 295 1.13 -10.02 1.09
C ALA A 295 1.07 -8.52 0.77
N PHE A 296 2.22 -7.87 0.63
CA PHE A 296 2.31 -6.47 0.21
C PHE A 296 2.50 -6.31 -1.30
N LEU A 297 3.19 -7.25 -1.94
CA LEU A 297 3.67 -7.11 -3.32
C LEU A 297 2.94 -7.98 -4.34
N ASN A 298 2.01 -8.85 -3.94
CA ASN A 298 1.27 -9.71 -4.87
C ASN A 298 -0.25 -9.49 -4.79
N GLY A 299 -0.93 -9.71 -5.92
CA GLY A 299 -2.37 -9.55 -6.04
C GLY A 299 -2.84 -8.14 -6.44
N PRO A 300 -4.16 -7.95 -6.58
CA PRO A 300 -4.77 -6.72 -7.08
C PRO A 300 -4.56 -5.52 -6.15
N ASP A 301 -4.44 -5.76 -4.85
CA ASP A 301 -4.27 -4.71 -3.83
C ASP A 301 -2.80 -4.34 -3.58
N ALA A 302 -1.85 -4.99 -4.26
CA ALA A 302 -0.43 -4.87 -3.99
C ALA A 302 0.09 -3.44 -4.14
N ALA A 303 1.18 -3.12 -3.43
CA ALA A 303 2.01 -1.97 -3.74
C ALA A 303 2.50 -2.06 -5.21
N GLN A 304 2.60 -0.92 -5.88
CA GLN A 304 3.05 -0.87 -7.28
C GLN A 304 4.55 -1.02 -7.40
N PHE A 305 5.32 -0.61 -6.38
CA PHE A 305 6.77 -0.65 -6.40
C PHE A 305 7.33 -0.96 -5.01
N THR A 306 8.62 -1.26 -4.94
CA THR A 306 9.35 -1.47 -3.68
C THR A 306 10.52 -0.51 -3.57
N MET A 307 10.80 -0.08 -2.34
CA MET A 307 11.91 0.77 -1.93
C MET A 307 12.71 0.09 -0.81
N PRO A 308 13.55 -0.91 -1.13
CA PRO A 308 14.28 -1.64 -0.11
C PRO A 308 15.31 -0.76 0.61
N GLN A 309 15.39 -0.89 1.94
CA GLN A 309 16.27 -0.12 2.82
C GLN A 309 17.72 -0.63 2.76
N VAL A 310 18.50 -0.24 1.75
CA VAL A 310 19.87 -0.72 1.50
C VAL A 310 20.90 0.01 2.38
N TYR A 311 20.88 -0.23 3.68
CA TYR A 311 21.79 0.39 4.65
C TYR A 311 23.10 -0.41 4.80
N TRP A 312 23.92 -0.41 3.76
CA TRP A 312 25.10 -1.30 3.63
C TRP A 312 26.09 -1.25 4.80
N LYS A 313 26.25 -0.10 5.47
CA LYS A 313 27.06 0.00 6.69
C LYS A 313 26.49 -0.80 7.85
N ALA A 314 25.18 -0.79 8.05
CA ALA A 314 24.50 -1.60 9.06
C ALA A 314 24.70 -3.10 8.79
N PHE A 315 24.77 -3.48 7.51
CA PHE A 315 25.00 -4.85 7.07
C PHE A 315 26.49 -5.26 7.06
N ARG A 316 27.40 -4.29 7.28
CA ARG A 316 28.86 -4.47 7.23
C ARG A 316 29.36 -5.04 5.90
N VAL A 317 28.79 -4.55 4.79
CA VAL A 317 29.23 -4.90 3.42
C VAL A 317 29.47 -3.63 2.59
N SER A 318 30.06 -3.79 1.40
CA SER A 318 30.15 -2.70 0.43
C SER A 318 28.77 -2.34 -0.11
N SER A 319 28.58 -1.08 -0.53
CA SER A 319 27.33 -0.63 -1.12
C SER A 319 26.99 -1.39 -2.41
N ALA A 320 27.99 -1.70 -3.23
CA ALA A 320 27.81 -2.49 -4.44
C ALA A 320 27.30 -3.91 -4.15
N ALA A 321 27.91 -4.61 -3.18
CA ALA A 321 27.45 -5.95 -2.78
C ALA A 321 26.04 -5.90 -2.17
N ALA A 322 25.72 -4.84 -1.43
CA ALA A 322 24.38 -4.65 -0.88
C ALA A 322 23.33 -4.47 -1.98
N VAL A 323 23.60 -3.62 -2.98
CA VAL A 323 22.72 -3.44 -4.13
C VAL A 323 22.55 -4.75 -4.90
N GLU A 324 23.63 -5.47 -5.18
CA GLU A 324 23.58 -6.73 -5.92
C GLU A 324 22.67 -7.76 -5.23
N ARG A 325 22.88 -8.02 -3.92
CA ARG A 325 22.04 -8.94 -3.15
C ARG A 325 20.60 -8.48 -3.08
N THR A 326 20.37 -7.17 -2.87
CA THR A 326 19.04 -6.56 -2.86
C THR A 326 18.30 -6.85 -4.16
N MET A 327 18.94 -6.54 -5.30
CA MET A 327 18.33 -6.72 -6.62
C MET A 327 18.06 -8.18 -6.91
N ARG A 328 19.00 -9.07 -6.60
CA ARG A 328 18.84 -10.52 -6.77
C ARG A 328 17.56 -11.01 -6.10
N TRP A 329 17.37 -10.66 -4.82
CA TRP A 329 16.27 -11.18 -4.01
C TRP A 329 14.94 -10.44 -4.17
N ASN A 330 14.94 -9.17 -4.61
CA ASN A 330 13.69 -8.41 -4.80
C ASN A 330 13.07 -8.59 -6.19
N ARG A 331 13.87 -8.95 -7.21
CA ARG A 331 13.37 -9.12 -8.59
C ARG A 331 12.30 -10.22 -8.73
N ILE A 332 12.26 -11.21 -7.83
CA ILE A 332 11.28 -12.30 -7.86
C ILE A 332 9.83 -11.83 -7.65
N TYR A 333 9.64 -10.65 -7.07
CA TYR A 333 8.31 -10.05 -6.89
C TYR A 333 7.79 -9.32 -8.12
N ALA A 334 8.64 -9.12 -9.14
CA ALA A 334 8.28 -8.48 -10.41
C ALA A 334 7.65 -7.09 -10.23
N LYS A 335 8.14 -6.32 -9.25
CA LYS A 335 7.77 -4.92 -9.04
C LYS A 335 8.92 -4.01 -9.45
N PRO A 336 8.63 -2.83 -10.03
CA PRO A 336 9.59 -1.74 -10.11
C PRO A 336 10.29 -1.51 -8.77
N ILE A 337 11.59 -1.26 -8.83
CA ILE A 337 12.45 -1.05 -7.66
C ILE A 337 13.00 0.38 -7.75
N ALA A 338 12.84 1.14 -6.67
CA ALA A 338 13.71 2.28 -6.35
C ALA A 338 14.54 1.89 -5.12
N LEU A 339 15.75 2.41 -4.95
CA LEU A 339 16.60 2.01 -3.83
C LEU A 339 16.68 3.11 -2.77
N LEU A 340 16.57 2.71 -1.50
CA LEU A 340 16.74 3.61 -0.36
C LEU A 340 18.11 3.36 0.28
N GLY A 341 19.08 4.22 -0.03
CA GLY A 341 20.41 4.21 0.55
C GLY A 341 20.50 4.94 1.90
N SER A 342 21.66 4.84 2.54
CA SER A 342 21.94 5.47 3.84
C SER A 342 22.95 6.60 3.72
N THR A 343 22.71 7.68 4.45
CA THR A 343 23.67 8.76 4.78
C THR A 343 23.82 8.97 6.29
N TYR A 344 22.90 8.42 7.10
CA TYR A 344 22.84 8.63 8.55
C TYR A 344 23.99 7.99 9.33
N MET A 345 24.62 6.94 8.80
CA MET A 345 25.79 6.30 9.42
C MET A 345 27.10 6.90 8.93
N ARG A 346 27.09 8.15 8.45
CA ARG A 346 28.28 8.91 8.01
C ARG A 346 28.99 8.22 6.84
N GLU A 347 28.22 7.71 5.89
CA GLU A 347 28.70 7.09 4.66
C GLU A 347 29.66 8.01 3.92
N SER A 348 30.77 7.46 3.44
CA SER A 348 31.77 8.23 2.69
C SER A 348 31.24 8.57 1.29
N ALA A 349 31.76 9.65 0.70
CA ALA A 349 31.49 10.03 -0.67
C ALA A 349 31.75 8.88 -1.67
N SER A 350 32.82 8.11 -1.44
CA SER A 350 33.14 6.94 -2.27
C SER A 350 32.07 5.85 -2.18
N ALA A 351 31.57 5.55 -0.97
CA ALA A 351 30.52 4.55 -0.78
C ALA A 351 29.19 4.98 -1.42
N ILE A 352 28.84 6.28 -1.32
CA ILE A 352 27.68 6.87 -1.99
C ILE A 352 27.81 6.73 -3.51
N ARG A 353 28.96 7.07 -4.10
CA ARG A 353 29.19 6.88 -5.55
C ARG A 353 29.08 5.42 -5.97
N GLN A 354 29.67 4.49 -5.20
CA GLN A 354 29.59 3.06 -5.49
C GLN A 354 28.14 2.54 -5.43
N PHE A 355 27.33 3.03 -4.48
CA PHE A 355 25.91 2.70 -4.40
C PHE A 355 25.17 3.14 -5.67
N ARG A 356 25.36 4.40 -6.07
CA ARG A 356 24.71 4.98 -7.25
C ARG A 356 25.16 4.28 -8.54
N CYS A 357 26.42 3.90 -8.65
CA CYS A 357 26.89 3.11 -9.79
C CYS A 357 26.32 1.71 -9.84
N ALA A 358 26.21 1.02 -8.70
CA ALA A 358 25.57 -0.28 -8.66
C ALA A 358 24.07 -0.19 -8.98
N SER A 359 23.40 0.89 -8.52
CA SER A 359 22.00 1.21 -8.82
C SER A 359 21.77 1.45 -10.32
N GLN A 360 22.60 2.29 -10.96
CA GLN A 360 22.58 2.49 -12.42
C GLN A 360 22.81 1.18 -13.19
N ALA A 361 23.85 0.41 -12.82
CA ALA A 361 24.15 -0.88 -13.45
C ALA A 361 23.00 -1.90 -13.28
N ALA A 362 22.22 -1.79 -12.22
CA ALA A 362 21.06 -2.63 -11.97
C ALA A 362 19.79 -2.18 -12.71
N GLY A 363 19.83 -1.04 -13.40
CA GLY A 363 18.71 -0.47 -14.16
C GLY A 363 17.64 0.18 -13.28
N VAL A 364 18.03 0.68 -12.09
CA VAL A 364 17.10 1.30 -11.13
C VAL A 364 16.87 2.77 -11.53
N GLY A 365 15.59 3.16 -11.65
CA GLY A 365 15.19 4.51 -12.10
C GLY A 365 14.99 5.54 -10.98
N GLY A 366 15.19 5.15 -9.72
CA GLY A 366 14.95 5.98 -8.54
C GLY A 366 15.86 5.63 -7.37
N GLU A 367 16.44 6.65 -6.77
CA GLU A 367 17.34 6.56 -5.61
C GLU A 367 16.84 7.50 -4.53
N SER A 368 16.94 7.10 -3.27
CA SER A 368 16.63 7.98 -2.15
C SER A 368 17.53 7.73 -0.96
N TRP A 369 17.55 8.65 -0.01
CA TRP A 369 18.53 8.61 1.09
C TRP A 369 17.87 8.81 2.46
N TRP A 370 18.24 7.94 3.39
CA TRP A 370 17.91 8.02 4.81
C TRP A 370 19.10 8.57 5.61
N GLU A 371 19.00 9.71 6.30
CA GLU A 371 17.89 10.67 6.36
C GLU A 371 18.40 12.11 6.39
N TRP A 372 17.53 13.07 6.07
CA TRP A 372 17.85 14.48 5.86
C TRP A 372 18.72 15.09 6.98
N ARG A 373 18.28 14.98 8.25
CA ARG A 373 18.94 15.62 9.39
C ARG A 373 20.34 15.03 9.63
N ASP A 374 20.49 13.72 9.52
CA ASP A 374 21.77 13.05 9.74
C ASP A 374 22.74 13.14 8.53
N THR A 375 22.28 13.65 7.38
CA THR A 375 23.10 13.85 6.19
C THR A 375 24.04 15.04 6.37
N ARG A 376 25.34 14.77 6.39
CA ARG A 376 26.41 15.75 6.62
C ARG A 376 26.67 16.65 5.40
N PRO A 377 27.16 17.88 5.60
CA PRO A 377 27.50 18.80 4.50
C PRO A 377 28.35 18.17 3.39
N GLY A 378 29.36 17.39 3.74
CA GLY A 378 30.24 16.72 2.77
C GLY A 378 29.60 15.56 1.98
N GLN A 379 28.41 15.09 2.37
CA GLN A 379 27.69 14.02 1.65
C GLN A 379 26.76 14.59 0.58
N TRP A 380 26.13 15.75 0.83
CA TRP A 380 25.13 16.36 -0.05
C TRP A 380 25.55 16.50 -1.52
N PRO A 381 26.78 16.95 -1.86
CA PRO A 381 27.21 17.03 -3.25
C PRO A 381 27.21 15.70 -4.00
N TRP A 382 27.20 14.54 -3.31
CA TRP A 382 27.31 13.23 -3.95
C TRP A 382 25.95 12.55 -4.21
N LEU A 383 24.86 13.10 -3.69
CA LEU A 383 23.54 12.45 -3.69
C LEU A 383 22.85 12.49 -5.05
N ALA A 384 22.91 13.63 -5.76
CA ALA A 384 22.27 13.79 -7.06
C ALA A 384 23.18 14.31 -8.18
N SER A 385 24.45 14.64 -7.88
CA SER A 385 25.37 15.11 -8.93
C SER A 385 25.45 14.11 -10.09
N PRO A 386 25.59 14.60 -11.34
CA PRO A 386 25.86 13.74 -12.48
C PRO A 386 27.01 12.78 -12.18
N LEU A 387 26.80 11.51 -12.50
CA LEU A 387 27.74 10.45 -12.20
C LEU A 387 27.95 9.61 -13.46
N THR A 388 29.20 9.59 -13.93
CA THR A 388 29.65 8.63 -14.94
C THR A 388 30.20 7.42 -14.22
N CYS A 389 29.51 6.29 -14.34
CA CYS A 389 29.96 5.04 -13.79
C CYS A 389 30.82 4.31 -14.81
N GLN A 390 32.02 3.90 -14.39
CA GLN A 390 32.82 2.98 -15.18
C GLN A 390 32.07 1.64 -15.24
N ALA A 391 31.82 1.15 -16.45
CA ALA A 391 31.29 -0.19 -16.63
C ALA A 391 32.29 -1.19 -16.01
N PRO A 392 31.85 -2.17 -15.21
CA PRO A 392 32.75 -3.19 -14.70
C PRO A 392 33.40 -3.91 -15.89
N LEU A 393 34.74 -4.00 -15.89
CA LEU A 393 35.53 -4.71 -16.92
C LEU A 393 35.29 -6.24 -16.92
N ALA A 394 34.57 -6.76 -15.92
CA ALA A 394 34.25 -8.17 -15.77
C ALA A 394 32.76 -8.45 -16.02
N LYS A 395 32.47 -9.54 -16.74
CA LYS A 395 31.10 -10.08 -16.86
C LYS A 395 30.55 -10.34 -15.45
N PRO A 396 29.31 -9.91 -15.13
CA PRO A 396 28.69 -10.29 -13.86
C PRO A 396 28.59 -11.81 -13.81
N THR A 397 29.36 -12.45 -12.93
CA THR A 397 29.26 -13.89 -12.63
C THR A 397 28.11 -14.20 -11.68
N ALA A 398 27.45 -13.16 -11.13
CA ALA A 398 26.33 -13.26 -10.23
C ALA A 398 25.01 -13.57 -10.98
N THR A 399 24.26 -14.52 -10.45
CA THR A 399 22.91 -14.84 -10.94
C THR A 399 21.98 -13.64 -10.76
N ARG A 400 21.09 -13.42 -11.74
CA ARG A 400 20.11 -12.33 -11.72
C ARG A 400 19.03 -12.52 -10.65
N TYR A 401 18.72 -13.78 -10.33
CA TYR A 401 17.69 -14.21 -9.39
C TYR A 401 18.29 -15.16 -8.33
N PRO A 402 17.58 -15.43 -7.21
CA PRO A 402 18.07 -16.34 -6.20
C PRO A 402 18.02 -17.80 -6.66
N VAL A 403 19.06 -18.54 -6.31
CA VAL A 403 19.08 -20.00 -6.43
C VAL A 403 18.55 -20.58 -5.13
N MET A 404 17.38 -21.20 -5.18
CA MET A 404 16.70 -21.82 -4.05
C MET A 404 16.49 -23.30 -4.34
N GLY A 405 16.65 -24.15 -3.33
CA GLY A 405 16.43 -25.58 -3.46
C GLY A 405 15.95 -26.18 -2.15
N MET A 406 16.07 -27.51 -2.03
CA MET A 406 15.67 -28.25 -0.84
C MET A 406 16.11 -27.56 0.46
N ARG A 407 15.20 -27.51 1.44
CA ARG A 407 15.35 -26.87 2.76
C ARG A 407 15.34 -25.33 2.76
N ALA A 408 15.28 -24.68 1.60
CA ALA A 408 14.97 -23.25 1.55
C ALA A 408 13.59 -22.99 2.16
N ARG A 409 13.42 -21.84 2.81
CA ARG A 409 12.18 -21.46 3.49
C ARG A 409 11.96 -19.94 3.48
N GLY A 410 10.73 -19.53 3.72
CA GLY A 410 10.35 -18.12 3.84
C GLY A 410 9.53 -17.60 2.66
N ASP A 411 9.30 -16.30 2.63
CA ASP A 411 8.39 -15.65 1.66
C ASP A 411 8.86 -15.79 0.21
N ALA A 412 10.17 -15.82 -0.06
CA ALA A 412 10.69 -16.09 -1.41
C ALA A 412 10.25 -17.46 -1.95
N VAL A 413 10.15 -18.48 -1.08
CA VAL A 413 9.61 -19.80 -1.45
C VAL A 413 8.10 -19.72 -1.66
N ARG A 414 7.36 -18.94 -0.85
CA ARG A 414 5.93 -18.69 -1.09
C ARG A 414 5.70 -18.04 -2.44
N ARG A 415 6.56 -17.10 -2.84
CA ARG A 415 6.50 -16.46 -4.15
C ARG A 415 6.69 -17.49 -5.27
N LEU A 416 7.69 -18.36 -5.17
CA LEU A 416 7.88 -19.47 -6.12
C LEU A 416 6.62 -20.35 -6.21
N GLN A 417 6.09 -20.78 -5.07
CA GLN A 417 4.89 -21.63 -5.01
C GLN A 417 3.65 -20.94 -5.60
N GLN A 418 3.45 -19.64 -5.33
CA GLN A 418 2.37 -18.84 -5.93
C GLN A 418 2.49 -18.77 -7.45
N LEU A 419 3.71 -18.58 -7.97
CA LEU A 419 3.95 -18.54 -9.41
C LEU A 419 3.69 -19.92 -10.04
N LEU A 420 4.18 -21.02 -9.45
CA LEU A 420 3.91 -22.37 -9.95
C LEU A 420 2.40 -22.69 -9.96
N ARG A 421 1.66 -22.30 -8.90
CA ARG A 421 0.20 -22.42 -8.87
C ARG A 421 -0.49 -21.63 -9.96
N ALA A 422 -0.02 -20.42 -10.24
CA ALA A 422 -0.57 -19.58 -11.31
C ALA A 422 -0.41 -20.24 -12.70
N GLN A 423 0.50 -21.21 -12.83
CA GLN A 423 0.74 -21.99 -14.04
C GLN A 423 -0.08 -23.31 -14.07
N GLY A 424 -1.00 -23.49 -13.12
CA GLY A 424 -1.88 -24.67 -13.05
C GLY A 424 -1.30 -25.86 -12.28
N ILE A 425 -0.13 -25.72 -11.66
CA ILE A 425 0.49 -26.79 -10.88
C ILE A 425 -0.04 -26.74 -9.45
N SER A 426 -0.64 -27.83 -8.97
CA SER A 426 -1.21 -27.88 -7.62
C SER A 426 -0.12 -28.16 -6.58
N LEU A 427 0.03 -27.27 -5.61
CA LEU A 427 0.92 -27.41 -4.44
C LEU A 427 0.48 -26.45 -3.31
N PRO A 428 0.78 -26.73 -2.05
CA PRO A 428 0.57 -25.78 -0.96
C PRO A 428 1.49 -24.55 -1.09
N VAL A 429 1.01 -23.40 -0.60
CA VAL A 429 1.82 -22.17 -0.45
C VAL A 429 2.16 -22.01 1.03
N ASP A 430 3.09 -22.82 1.51
CA ASP A 430 3.53 -22.89 2.91
C ASP A 430 4.86 -22.17 3.16
N GLY A 431 5.60 -21.84 2.09
CA GLY A 431 6.93 -21.24 2.17
C GLY A 431 8.03 -22.23 2.51
N LEU A 432 7.81 -23.53 2.27
CA LEU A 432 8.79 -24.59 2.48
C LEU A 432 9.21 -25.23 1.15
N PHE A 433 10.51 -25.26 0.88
CA PHE A 433 11.05 -25.95 -0.28
C PHE A 433 11.35 -27.41 0.10
N GLY A 434 10.28 -28.21 0.14
CA GLY A 434 10.33 -29.67 0.30
C GLY A 434 10.17 -30.43 -1.02
N ALA A 435 9.94 -31.74 -0.93
CA ALA A 435 9.76 -32.62 -2.10
C ALA A 435 8.64 -32.13 -3.03
N GLY A 436 7.48 -31.73 -2.48
CA GLY A 436 6.38 -31.21 -3.30
C GLY A 436 6.74 -29.96 -4.12
N THR A 437 7.50 -29.02 -3.55
CA THR A 437 7.97 -27.83 -4.28
C THR A 437 9.00 -28.20 -5.35
N ARG A 438 9.91 -29.14 -5.06
CA ARG A 438 10.89 -29.67 -6.02
C ARG A 438 10.18 -30.34 -7.20
N ASP A 439 9.19 -31.20 -6.93
CA ASP A 439 8.49 -31.97 -7.96
C ASP A 439 7.58 -31.07 -8.82
N ALA A 440 6.96 -30.06 -8.21
CA ALA A 440 6.24 -29.00 -8.92
C ALA A 440 7.17 -28.18 -9.82
N LEU A 441 8.38 -27.86 -9.37
CA LEU A 441 9.38 -27.16 -10.17
C LEU A 441 9.87 -28.03 -11.35
N ALA A 442 10.10 -29.32 -11.13
CA ALA A 442 10.47 -30.26 -12.18
C ALA A 442 9.34 -30.40 -13.23
N THR A 443 8.09 -30.49 -12.78
CA THR A 443 6.90 -30.49 -13.65
C THR A 443 6.83 -29.22 -14.48
N TYR A 444 7.03 -28.05 -13.86
CA TYR A 444 7.05 -26.77 -14.56
C TYR A 444 8.13 -26.73 -15.64
N ARG A 445 9.36 -27.15 -15.30
CA ARG A 445 10.47 -27.21 -16.25
C ARG A 445 10.14 -28.11 -17.44
N ALA A 446 9.59 -29.30 -17.19
CA ALA A 446 9.21 -30.23 -18.25
C ALA A 446 8.14 -29.64 -19.18
N GLN A 447 7.10 -29.00 -18.61
CA GLN A 447 6.05 -28.31 -19.38
C GLN A 447 6.58 -27.13 -20.22
N ARG A 448 7.73 -26.57 -19.86
CA ARG A 448 8.33 -25.39 -20.51
C ARG A 448 9.57 -25.71 -21.34
N GLY A 449 10.05 -26.96 -21.36
CA GLY A 449 11.29 -27.34 -22.02
C GLY A 449 12.55 -26.68 -21.40
N LEU A 450 12.50 -26.33 -20.11
CA LEU A 450 13.60 -25.66 -19.42
C LEU A 450 14.56 -26.67 -18.80
N ALA A 451 15.82 -26.70 -19.25
CA ALA A 451 16.88 -27.45 -18.58
C ALA A 451 17.22 -26.86 -17.20
N GLY A 452 17.76 -27.67 -16.29
CA GLY A 452 18.25 -27.20 -14.99
C GLY A 452 18.19 -28.27 -13.89
N GLY A 453 18.68 -27.90 -12.71
CA GLY A 453 18.72 -28.79 -11.54
C GLY A 453 17.44 -28.80 -10.70
N PRO A 454 17.46 -29.46 -9.52
CA PRO A 454 16.31 -29.57 -8.61
C PRO A 454 15.94 -28.26 -7.89
N GLY A 455 16.66 -27.18 -8.14
CA GLY A 455 16.43 -25.84 -7.59
C GLY A 455 16.09 -24.80 -8.65
N THR A 456 15.81 -23.58 -8.22
CA THR A 456 15.59 -22.44 -9.11
C THR A 456 16.90 -21.93 -9.70
N ASP A 457 16.82 -21.37 -10.90
CA ASP A 457 17.89 -20.67 -11.59
C ASP A 457 17.32 -19.45 -12.32
N ASP A 458 18.18 -18.71 -13.03
CA ASP A 458 17.76 -17.51 -13.75
C ASP A 458 16.72 -17.80 -14.84
N ALA A 459 16.84 -18.94 -15.52
CA ALA A 459 15.95 -19.33 -16.62
C ALA A 459 14.53 -19.55 -16.12
N VAL A 460 14.37 -20.33 -15.03
CA VAL A 460 13.03 -20.63 -14.51
C VAL A 460 12.36 -19.41 -13.89
N TRP A 461 13.13 -18.54 -13.22
CA TRP A 461 12.57 -17.29 -12.67
C TRP A 461 12.13 -16.33 -13.76
N ALA A 462 12.95 -16.14 -14.80
CA ALA A 462 12.61 -15.28 -15.92
C ALA A 462 11.31 -15.74 -16.60
N ASP A 463 11.18 -17.03 -16.89
CA ASP A 463 9.99 -17.60 -17.53
C ASP A 463 8.74 -17.51 -16.63
N LEU A 464 8.85 -17.85 -15.34
CA LEU A 464 7.74 -17.72 -14.37
C LEU A 464 7.21 -16.28 -14.27
N ILE A 465 8.11 -15.31 -14.19
CA ILE A 465 7.75 -13.89 -14.05
C ILE A 465 7.10 -13.37 -15.34
N GLN A 466 7.70 -13.65 -16.49
CA GLN A 466 7.17 -13.20 -17.79
C GLN A 466 5.75 -13.73 -18.03
N ARG A 467 5.52 -15.02 -17.75
CA ARG A 467 4.21 -15.66 -17.97
C ARG A 467 3.15 -15.20 -16.99
N SER A 468 3.54 -14.87 -15.75
CA SER A 468 2.60 -14.33 -14.77
C SER A 468 2.11 -12.93 -15.15
N GLY A 469 2.95 -12.11 -15.79
CA GLY A 469 2.55 -10.84 -16.39
C GLY A 469 1.59 -11.01 -17.59
N SER A 470 1.84 -12.00 -18.45
CA SER A 470 0.99 -12.31 -19.62
C SER A 470 -0.39 -12.90 -19.24
N LEU A 471 -0.46 -13.69 -18.17
CA LEU A 471 -1.74 -14.21 -17.66
C LEU A 471 -2.63 -13.09 -17.11
N MET A 472 -2.06 -12.03 -16.53
CA MET A 472 -2.81 -10.85 -16.09
C MET A 472 -3.37 -10.04 -17.27
N THR A 473 -2.65 -9.92 -18.39
CA THR A 473 -3.13 -9.21 -19.59
C THR A 473 -4.16 -10.03 -20.38
N SER A 474 -4.07 -11.36 -20.40
CA SER A 474 -5.06 -12.21 -21.07
C SER A 474 -6.43 -12.28 -20.36
N ARG A 475 -6.50 -12.06 -19.04
CA ARG A 475 -7.76 -11.99 -18.28
C ARG A 475 -8.44 -10.62 -18.33
N LEU A 476 -7.78 -9.64 -18.91
CA LEU A 476 -8.29 -8.29 -19.15
C LEU A 476 -8.80 -8.10 -20.59
N ARG A 477 -8.77 -9.16 -21.42
CA ARG A 477 -9.29 -9.17 -22.80
C ARG A 477 -10.55 -10.00 -22.90
#